data_AF-A0A3G9GK01-F1
#
_entry.id   AF-A0A3G9GK01-F1
#
_cell.length_a   1.000
_cell.length_b   1.000
_cell.length_c   1.000
_cell.angle_alpha   90.00
_cell.angle_beta   90.00
_cell.angle_gamma   90.00
#
_symmetry.space_group_name_H-M   'P 1'
#
loop_
_entity.id
_entity.type
_entity.pdbx_description
1 polymer ?
#
loop_
_entity_poly.entity_id
_entity_poly.type
_entity_poly.pdbx_seq_one_letter_code
_entity_poly.pdbx_strand_id
1 'polypeptide(L)' 'MNKENSNFHDWYEALKAYARKKGGSAADVDAWREDYEAGKSVEQAWFDAWGE' A
#
# COMPACT_ATOMS: atom_id res chain seq x y z
N MET A 1 17.95 3.80 11.32
CA MET A 1 16.62 3.69 10.69
C MET A 1 16.64 4.56 9.44
N ASN A 2 17.07 4.01 8.31
CA ASN A 2 17.01 4.74 7.06
C ASN A 2 15.54 4.79 6.62
N LYS A 3 14.98 5.99 6.57
CA LYS A 3 13.77 6.31 5.81
C LYS A 3 14.16 6.28 4.33
N GLU A 4 14.41 5.10 3.79
CA GLU A 4 14.41 4.97 2.34
C GLU A 4 12.93 4.90 2.00
N ASN A 5 12.42 5.91 1.29
CA ASN A 5 11.20 5.74 0.53
C ASN A 5 11.51 4.62 -0.45
N SER A 6 11.28 3.40 0.01
CA SER A 6 11.42 2.22 -0.81
C SER A 6 10.57 2.46 -2.05
N ASN A 7 11.13 2.12 -3.20
CA ASN A 7 10.46 2.22 -4.49
C ASN A 7 9.02 1.67 -4.42
N PHE A 8 8.17 2.06 -5.37
CA PHE A 8 6.77 1.60 -5.45
C PHE A 8 6.60 0.10 -5.23
N HIS A 9 7.57 -0.70 -5.69
CA HIS A 9 7.59 -2.15 -5.48
C HIS A 9 7.60 -2.57 -4.01
N ASP A 10 8.50 -2.03 -3.18
CA ASP A 10 8.58 -2.37 -1.75
C ASP A 10 7.37 -1.83 -0.97
N TRP A 11 6.90 -0.64 -1.32
CA TRP A 11 5.64 -0.10 -0.79
C TRP A 11 4.47 -1.03 -1.12
N TYR A 12 4.40 -1.54 -2.36
CA TYR A 12 3.35 -2.45 -2.81
C TYR A 12 3.45 -3.83 -2.15
N GLU A 13 4.65 -4.36 -1.94
CA GLU A 13 4.85 -5.60 -1.17
C GLU A 13 4.41 -5.43 0.30
N ALA A 14 4.69 -4.28 0.91
CA ALA A 14 4.19 -3.95 2.25
C ALA A 14 2.65 -3.86 2.27
N LEU A 15 2.04 -3.27 1.25
CA LEU A 15 0.59 -3.21 1.09
C LEU A 15 -0.02 -4.62 0.95
N LYS A 16 0.56 -5.49 0.13
CA LYS A 16 0.12 -6.88 -0.02
C LYS A 16 0.19 -7.65 1.30
N ALA A 17 1.27 -7.46 2.05
CA ALA A 17 1.41 -8.04 3.38
C ALA A 17 0.35 -7.50 4.36
N TYR A 18 0.05 -6.19 4.30
CA TYR A 18 -1.00 -5.56 5.11
C TYR A 18 -2.40 -6.07 4.75
N ALA A 19 -2.74 -6.10 3.46
CA ALA A 19 -3.99 -6.65 2.93
C ALA A 19 -4.21 -8.09 3.40
N ARG A 20 -3.19 -8.94 3.29
CA ARG A 20 -3.26 -10.34 3.73
C ARG A 20 -3.53 -10.47 5.23
N LYS A 21 -2.99 -9.58 6.07
CA LYS A 21 -3.28 -9.54 7.52
C LYS A 21 -4.72 -9.13 7.82
N LYS A 22 -5.31 -8.26 7.00
CA LYS A 22 -6.72 -7.85 7.07
C LYS A 22 -7.68 -8.86 6.43
N GLY A 23 -7.17 -9.94 5.83
CA GLY A 23 -7.97 -10.95 5.12
C GLY A 23 -8.33 -10.58 3.68
N GLY A 24 -7.75 -9.51 3.14
CA GLY A 24 -7.92 -9.05 1.76
C GLY A 24 -6.70 -9.31 0.88
N SER A 25 -6.74 -8.78 -0.34
CA SER A 25 -5.66 -8.87 -1.32
C SER A 25 -5.53 -7.55 -2.07
N ALA A 26 -4.30 -7.05 -2.23
CA ALA A 26 -3.96 -5.98 -3.15
C ALA A 26 -3.40 -6.63 -4.42
N ALA A 27 -4.29 -7.03 -5.35
CA ALA A 27 -3.90 -7.72 -6.59
C ALA A 27 -3.65 -6.73 -7.74
N ASP A 28 -4.46 -5.67 -7.82
CA ASP A 28 -4.41 -4.65 -8.86
C ASP A 28 -3.36 -3.59 -8.56
N VAL A 29 -2.14 -3.80 -9.05
CA VAL A 29 -0.99 -2.91 -8.76
C VAL A 29 -1.23 -1.46 -9.21
N ASP A 30 -1.83 -1.27 -10.39
CA ASP A 30 -2.09 0.08 -10.93
C ASP A 30 -3.08 0.88 -10.07
N ALA A 31 -4.01 0.20 -9.38
CA ALA A 31 -4.97 0.86 -8.49
C ALA A 31 -4.31 1.55 -7.30
N TRP A 32 -3.12 1.09 -6.88
CA TRP A 32 -2.41 1.63 -5.73
C TRP A 32 -1.25 2.55 -6.11
N ARG A 33 -1.00 2.70 -7.41
CA ARG A 33 0.09 3.54 -7.89
C ARG A 33 -0.20 5.02 -7.65
N GLU A 34 -1.45 5.44 -7.84
CA GLU A 34 -1.89 6.80 -7.53
C GLU A 34 -1.74 7.12 -6.04
N ASP A 35 -2.03 6.17 -5.15
CA ASP A 35 -1.85 6.33 -3.70
C ASP A 35 -0.38 6.48 -3.31
N TYR A 36 0.49 5.68 -3.93
CA TYR A 36 1.94 5.80 -3.74
C TYR A 36 2.47 7.14 -4.26
N GLU A 37 2.05 7.57 -5.45
CA GLU A 37 2.44 8.85 -6.05
C GLU A 37 1.90 10.04 -5.26
N ALA A 38 0.74 9.89 -4.61
CA ALA A 38 0.20 10.83 -3.63
C ALA A 38 0.97 10.83 -2.30
N GLY A 39 1.93 9.93 -2.10
CA GLY A 39 2.74 9.82 -0.89
C GLY A 39 1.99 9.23 0.30
N LYS A 40 0.91 8.47 0.06
CA LYS A 40 0.16 7.80 1.14
C LYS A 40 0.96 6.62 1.71
N SER A 41 0.84 6.40 3.02
CA SER A 41 1.28 5.15 3.65
C SER A 41 0.38 3.98 3.27
N VAL A 42 0.88 2.75 3.31
CA VAL A 42 0.09 1.54 2.99
C VAL A 42 -1.20 1.42 3.82
N GLU A 43 -1.16 1.84 5.09
CA GLU A 43 -2.32 1.85 5.98
C GLU A 43 -3.36 2.89 5.54
N GLN A 44 -2.89 4.07 5.12
CA GLN A 44 -3.76 5.15 4.67
C GLN A 44 -4.40 4.82 3.32
N ALA A 45 -3.64 4.25 2.38
CA ALA A 45 -4.17 3.77 1.11
C ALA A 45 -5.22 2.67 1.33
N TRP A 46 -4.93 1.70 2.21
CA TRP A 46 -5.89 0.65 2.55
C TRP A 46 -7.17 1.19 3.18
N PHE A 47 -7.05 2.14 4.12
CA PHE A 47 -8.19 2.79 4.75
C PHE A 47 -9.02 3.61 3.74
N ASP A 48 -8.38 4.29 2.80
CA ASP A 48 -9.08 5.05 1.73
C ASP A 48 -9.88 4.12 0.80
N ALA A 49 -9.33 2.95 0.49
CA ALA A 49 -9.98 1.96 -0.38
C ALA A 49 -11.14 1.21 0.29
N TRP A 50 -11.08 0.96 1.61
CA TRP A 50 -12.02 0.06 2.30
C TRP A 50 -12.77 0.66 3.49
N GLY A 51 -12.35 1.83 3.99
CA GLY A 51 -13.07 2.60 5.02
C GLY A 51 -13.02 2.08 6.47
N GLU A 52 -12.21 1.07 6.79
CA GLU A 52 -12.17 0.42 8.14
C GLU A 52 -10.76 0.16 8.72
#